data_AF-A0A2E9TWM1-F1
#
_entry.id   AF-A0A2E9TWM1-F1
#
_cell.length_a   1.000
_cell.length_b   1.000
_cell.length_c   1.000
_cell.angle_alpha   90.00
_cell.angle_beta   90.00
_cell.angle_gamma   90.00
#
_symmetry.space_group_name_H-M   'P 1'
#
loop_
_entity.id
_entity.type
_entity.pdbx_description
1 polymer ?
#
loop_
_entity_poly.entity_id
_entity_poly.type
_entity_poly.pdbx_seq_one_letter_code
_entity_poly.pdbx_strand_id
1 'polypeptide(L)' 'MSLNPLEQTDIYCQSGASAISVLTETHYFKGTIEDLQTASQQSHKYNVPVLRKDFIIDKYQ' A
#
# COMPACT_ATOMS: atom_id res chain seq x y z
N MET A 1 5.84 -3.68 -17.25
CA MET A 1 5.37 -4.61 -16.21
C MET A 1 4.52 -3.82 -15.24
N SER A 2 3.27 -4.21 -15.03
CA SER A 2 2.42 -3.66 -13.97
C SER A 2 2.73 -4.38 -12.66
N LEU A 3 2.81 -3.63 -11.57
CA LEU A 3 3.04 -4.17 -10.23
C LEU A 3 1.75 -4.82 -9.70
N ASN A 4 1.84 -5.99 -9.06
CA ASN A 4 0.74 -6.60 -8.32
C ASN A 4 0.89 -6.26 -6.83
N PRO A 5 -0.02 -5.46 -6.22
CA PRO A 5 0.09 -5.04 -4.83
C PRO A 5 0.09 -6.22 -3.85
N LEU A 6 -0.62 -7.30 -4.14
CA LEU A 6 -0.71 -8.47 -3.27
C LEU A 6 0.65 -9.17 -3.18
N GLU A 7 1.24 -9.47 -4.33
CA GLU A 7 2.56 -10.13 -4.41
C GLU A 7 3.65 -9.24 -3.80
N GLN A 8 3.65 -7.94 -4.11
CA GLN A 8 4.66 -7.02 -3.59
C GLN A 8 4.57 -6.88 -2.06
N THR A 9 3.35 -6.80 -1.53
CA THR A 9 3.10 -6.73 -0.08
C THR A 9 3.62 -7.98 0.63
N ASP A 10 3.36 -9.16 0.05
CA ASP A 10 3.82 -10.43 0.59
C ASP A 10 5.35 -10.48 0.70
N ILE A 11 6.03 -10.10 -0.39
CA ILE A 11 7.50 -10.04 -0.44
C ILE A 11 8.05 -9.10 0.63
N TYR A 12 7.49 -7.90 0.78
CA TYR A 12 7.95 -6.95 1.80
C TYR A 12 7.75 -7.47 3.22
N CYS A 13 6.60 -8.06 3.52
CA CYS A 13 6.33 -8.61 4.85
C CYS A 13 7.27 -9.78 5.18
N GLN A 14 7.45 -10.72 4.24
CA GLN A 14 8.36 -11.85 4.41
C GLN A 14 9.83 -11.40 4.55
N SER A 15 10.18 -10.27 3.95
CA SER A 15 11.52 -9.66 4.06
C SER A 15 11.72 -8.86 5.36
N GLY A 16 10.73 -8.82 6.26
CA GLY A 16 10.85 -8.16 7.56
C GLY A 16 10.57 -6.65 7.53
N ALA A 17 9.82 -6.16 6.55
CA ALA A 17 9.42 -4.75 6.52
C ALA A 17 8.65 -4.36 7.79
N SER A 18 9.05 -3.28 8.45
CA SER A 18 8.38 -2.79 9.67
C SER A 18 7.06 -2.08 9.38
N ALA A 19 6.86 -1.58 8.15
CA ALA A 19 5.65 -0.96 7.66
C ALA A 19 5.67 -0.95 6.13
N ILE A 20 4.50 -0.80 5.50
CA ILE A 20 4.37 -0.66 4.04
C ILE A 20 3.71 0.68 3.72
N SER A 21 4.35 1.46 2.85
CA SER A 21 3.81 2.72 2.34
C SER A 21 3.23 2.49 0.94
N VAL A 22 1.95 2.75 0.74
CA VAL A 22 1.26 2.52 -0.54
C VAL A 22 0.89 3.85 -1.18
N LEU A 23 1.38 4.10 -2.39
CA LEU A 23 0.99 5.27 -3.17
C LEU A 23 -0.45 5.10 -3.67
N THR A 24 -1.31 6.08 -3.39
CA THR A 24 -2.72 6.07 -3.82
C THR A 24 -3.05 7.20 -4.81
N GLU A 25 -2.07 8.03 -5.14
CA GLU A 25 -2.22 9.12 -6.10
C GLU A 25 -2.20 8.57 -7.54
N THR A 26 -3.24 8.90 -8.32
CA THR A 26 -3.50 8.25 -9.62
C THR A 26 -2.80 8.92 -10.81
N HIS A 27 -2.57 10.23 -10.81
CA HIS A 27 -2.11 10.96 -12.00
C HIS A 27 -0.59 10.85 -12.24
N TYR A 28 0.20 11.04 -11.19
CA TYR A 28 1.66 11.05 -11.26
C TYR A 28 2.26 9.70 -10.85
N PHE A 29 1.70 9.07 -9.81
CA PHE A 29 2.22 7.82 -9.26
C PHE A 29 1.47 6.58 -9.74
N LYS A 30 0.32 6.74 -10.39
CA LYS A 30 -0.50 5.65 -10.94
C LYS A 30 -0.94 4.62 -9.88
N GLY A 31 -1.06 5.07 -8.64
CA GLY A 31 -1.60 4.30 -7.53
C GLY A 31 -3.11 4.46 -7.39
N THR A 32 -3.72 3.57 -6.63
CA THR A 32 -5.17 3.53 -6.40
C THR A 32 -5.50 3.23 -4.94
N ILE A 33 -6.73 3.54 -4.51
CA ILE A 33 -7.22 3.18 -3.17
C ILE A 33 -7.36 1.66 -3.05
N GLU A 34 -7.65 0.96 -4.13
CA GLU A 34 -7.72 -0.49 -4.22
C GLU A 34 -6.36 -1.15 -3.92
N ASP A 35 -5.25 -0.53 -4.36
CA ASP A 35 -3.89 -0.99 -4.03
C ASP A 35 -3.65 -0.93 -2.51
N LEU A 36 -4.07 0.16 -1.87
CA LEU A 36 -3.97 0.32 -0.41
C LEU A 36 -4.81 -0.72 0.33
N GLN A 37 -6.06 -0.96 -0.10
CA GLN A 37 -6.93 -1.96 0.49
C GLN A 37 -6.33 -3.37 0.36
N THR A 38 -5.83 -3.71 -0.83
CA THR A 38 -5.18 -5.00 -1.10
C THR A 38 -3.96 -5.20 -0.21
N ALA A 39 -3.08 -4.20 -0.12
CA ALA A 39 -1.91 -4.25 0.74
C ALA A 39 -2.27 -4.33 2.23
N SER A 40 -3.30 -3.59 2.68
CA SER A 40 -3.78 -3.64 4.07
C SER A 40 -4.33 -5.01 4.45
N GLN A 41 -5.12 -5.63 3.57
CA GLN A 41 -5.65 -6.98 3.81
C GLN A 41 -4.53 -8.01 3.86
N GLN A 42 -3.60 -7.94 2.90
CA GLN A 42 -2.51 -8.90 2.79
C GLN A 42 -1.47 -8.77 3.92
N SER A 43 -1.17 -7.55 4.36
CA SER A 43 -0.20 -7.29 5.45
C SER A 43 -0.72 -7.66 6.84
N HIS A 44 -2.04 -7.72 7.03
CA HIS A 44 -2.66 -8.06 8.31
C HIS A 44 -2.18 -9.42 8.85
N LYS A 45 -1.93 -10.42 7.98
CA LYS A 45 -1.44 -11.75 8.41
C LYS A 45 -0.02 -11.71 9.00
N TYR A 46 0.71 -10.61 8.80
CA TYR A 46 2.07 -10.40 9.30
C TYR A 46 2.14 -9.35 10.42
N ASN A 47 1.01 -8.75 10.82
CA ASN A 47 0.96 -7.61 11.75
C ASN A 47 1.82 -6.42 11.31
N VAL A 48 1.99 -6.22 9.99
CA VAL A 48 2.73 -5.10 9.43
C VAL A 48 1.75 -3.96 9.12
N PRO A 49 1.93 -2.76 9.70
CA PRO A 49 1.04 -1.62 9.43
C PRO A 49 1.23 -1.07 8.02
N VAL A 50 0.15 -0.48 7.48
CA VAL A 50 0.15 0.14 6.16
C VAL A 50 -0.16 1.63 6.25
N LEU A 51 0.63 2.44 5.55
CA LEU A 51 0.47 3.89 5.44
C LEU A 51 -0.08 4.26 4.05
N ARG A 52 -1.17 5.04 4.02
CA ARG A 52 -1.62 5.73 2.81
C ARG A 52 -0.65 6.84 2.46
N LYS A 53 0.06 6.69 1.34
CA LYS A 53 0.97 7.70 0.81
C LYS A 53 0.28 8.46 -0.31
N ASP A 54 -0.20 9.65 0.02
CA ASP A 54 -0.96 10.51 -0.88
C ASP A 54 -0.69 11.98 -0.56
N PHE A 55 -1.18 12.88 -1.41
CA PHE A 55 -1.25 14.31 -1.12
C PHE A 55 -2.58 14.60 -0.42
N ILE A 56 -2.58 14.47 0.90
CA ILE A 56 -3.74 14.75 1.75
C ILE A 56 -3.86 16.28 1.92
N ILE A 57 -4.92 16.87 1.37
CA ILE A 57 -5.20 18.31 1.43
C ILE A 57 -6.56 18.63 2.08
N ASP A 58 -7.45 17.64 2.19
CA ASP A 58 -8.75 17.73 2.84
C ASP A 58 -8.94 16.61 3.88
N LYS A 59 -9.75 16.86 4.90
CA LYS A 59 -10.05 15.88 5.97
C LYS A 59 -10.84 14.66 5.50
N TYR A 60 -11.53 14.77 4.36
CA TYR A 60 -12.24 13.65 3.75
C TYR A 60 -11.28 12.55 3.31
N GLN A 61 -10.07 12.92 2.87
CA GLN A 61 -9.02 11.98 2.48
C GLN A 61 -8.42 11.29 3.71
#